data_AF-A0A969LCG6-F1
#
_entry.id   AF-A0A969LCG6-F1
#
_cell.length_a   1.000
_cell.length_b   1.000
_cell.length_c   1.000
_cell.angle_alpha   90.00
_cell.angle_beta   90.00
_cell.angle_gamma   90.00
#
_symmetry.space_group_name_H-M   'P 1'
#
loop_
_entity.id
_entity.type
_entity.pdbx_description
1 polymer ?
#
loop_
_entity_poly.entity_id
_entity_poly.type
_entity_poly.pdbx_seq_one_letter_code
_entity_poly.pdbx_strand_id
1 'polypeptide(L)'
;MDSDSKRSAFEELSSGHRPLTSGEPVPVYISYAWDIATIAWVDELERALPPALRLLRDKNEVRPGGWISTFMQDIGRAQHVVVVLSTKYLQSQYCMRELLYLHGRSLGDRAELMGRIVPVVMEDLMISDGMSRLMHVLHWQEKHDALHAMANKAGIAAAGGAARDELLAMKDFVHHTDELLSWLNDVLMPRPRKGDGQSTIQAVITLLLERMNR
;
A
#
# COMPACT_ATOMS: atom_id res chain seq x y z
N MET A 1 -44.36 8.37 20.71
CA MET A 1 -44.14 7.48 19.55
C MET A 1 -43.15 8.18 18.65
N ASP A 2 -41.96 7.60 18.58
CA ASP A 2 -40.68 8.20 18.24
C ASP A 2 -40.59 8.85 16.88
N SER A 3 -40.10 10.10 16.89
CA SER A 3 -39.54 10.78 15.72
C SER A 3 -38.06 10.44 15.48
N ASP A 4 -37.48 9.47 16.21
CA ASP A 4 -36.05 9.18 16.22
C ASP A 4 -35.61 8.12 15.19
N SER A 5 -36.54 7.51 14.47
CA SER A 5 -36.24 6.37 13.59
C SER A 5 -35.68 6.74 12.20
N LYS A 6 -35.53 8.03 11.87
CA LYS A 6 -35.07 8.47 10.53
C LYS A 6 -33.61 8.93 10.44
N ARG A 7 -32.84 8.93 11.54
CA ARG A 7 -31.40 9.29 11.50
C ARG A 7 -30.48 8.12 11.14
N SER A 8 -30.96 6.88 11.16
CA SER A 8 -30.11 5.69 11.10
C SER A 8 -29.63 5.26 9.70
N ALA A 9 -30.30 5.66 8.62
CA ALA A 9 -30.00 5.08 7.29
C ALA A 9 -28.90 5.83 6.50
N PHE A 10 -28.54 7.06 6.92
CA PHE A 10 -27.50 7.86 6.25
C PHE A 10 -26.14 7.80 6.95
N GLU A 11 -26.06 7.37 8.22
CA GLU A 11 -24.78 7.14 8.90
C GLU A 11 -24.07 5.87 8.39
N GLU A 12 -24.81 4.85 7.97
CA GLU A 12 -24.26 3.57 7.46
C GLU A 12 -23.60 3.68 6.07
N LEU A 13 -23.72 4.83 5.39
CA LEU A 13 -23.06 5.11 4.11
C LEU A 13 -21.86 6.07 4.22
N SER A 14 -21.31 6.23 5.43
CA SER A 14 -20.04 6.93 5.60
C SER A 14 -18.87 5.98 5.32
N SER A 15 -18.59 5.70 4.04
CA SER A 15 -17.26 5.21 3.60
C SER A 15 -16.24 6.35 3.69
N GLY A 16 -16.07 6.89 4.89
CA GLY A 16 -15.16 7.96 5.25
C GLY A 16 -14.60 7.66 6.61
N HIS A 17 -13.33 8.00 6.80
CA HIS A 17 -12.61 7.85 8.07
C HIS A 17 -13.51 8.27 9.23
N ARG A 18 -13.98 7.30 10.05
CA ARG A 18 -14.72 7.64 11.26
C ARG A 18 -13.76 8.43 12.14
N PRO A 19 -14.14 9.63 12.61
CA PRO A 19 -13.32 10.35 13.58
C PRO A 19 -13.03 9.41 14.74
N LEU A 20 -11.74 9.23 15.05
CA LEU A 20 -11.33 8.41 16.20
C LEU A 20 -12.04 8.93 17.44
N THR A 21 -12.70 8.03 18.17
CA THR A 21 -13.24 8.42 19.46
C THR A 21 -12.10 8.52 20.48
N SER A 22 -12.26 9.37 21.50
CA SER A 22 -11.23 9.56 22.51
C SER A 22 -10.90 8.22 23.20
N GLY A 23 -9.66 7.77 23.08
CA GLY A 23 -9.19 6.50 23.64
C GLY A 23 -9.18 5.30 22.67
N GLU A 24 -9.64 5.45 21.43
CA GLU A 24 -9.47 4.42 20.40
C GLU A 24 -8.02 4.38 19.88
N PRO A 25 -7.44 3.18 19.64
CA PRO A 25 -6.12 3.06 19.01
C PRO A 25 -6.12 3.66 17.60
N VAL A 26 -5.04 4.36 17.24
CA VAL A 26 -4.86 4.90 15.89
C VAL A 26 -4.67 3.74 14.90
N PRO A 27 -5.45 3.69 13.80
CA PRO A 27 -5.29 2.66 12.78
C PRO A 27 -4.02 2.91 11.97
N VAL A 28 -3.19 1.88 11.88
CA VAL A 28 -2.00 1.82 11.03
C VAL A 28 -2.25 0.76 9.97
N TYR A 29 -2.35 1.17 8.72
CA TYR A 29 -2.51 0.21 7.62
C TYR A 29 -1.15 -0.36 7.23
N ILE A 30 -1.13 -1.59 6.73
CA ILE A 30 0.09 -2.18 6.18
C ILE A 30 -0.15 -2.80 4.80
N SER A 31 0.65 -2.34 3.84
CA SER A 31 0.69 -2.82 2.46
C SER A 31 1.95 -3.67 2.29
N TYR A 32 1.78 -4.95 1.95
CA TYR A 32 2.87 -5.92 1.77
C TYR A 32 2.47 -7.03 0.80
N ALA A 33 3.45 -7.61 0.09
CA ALA A 33 3.20 -8.83 -0.67
C ALA A 33 3.22 -10.04 0.26
N TRP A 34 2.33 -11.01 0.05
CA TRP A 34 2.29 -12.22 0.87
C TRP A 34 3.43 -13.17 0.52
N ASP A 35 4.55 -13.07 1.21
CA ASP A 35 5.63 -14.06 1.20
C ASP A 35 6.05 -14.42 2.62
N ILE A 36 6.84 -15.48 2.76
CA ILE A 36 7.19 -16.02 4.07
C ILE A 36 7.96 -14.98 4.91
N ALA A 37 8.85 -14.21 4.27
CA ALA A 37 9.70 -13.25 4.97
C ALA A 37 8.91 -12.02 5.42
N THR A 38 8.06 -11.46 4.54
CA THR A 38 7.20 -10.33 4.89
C THR A 38 6.13 -10.73 5.90
N ILE A 39 5.51 -11.91 5.79
CA ILE A 39 4.53 -12.39 6.80
C ILE A 39 5.17 -12.46 8.18
N ALA A 40 6.35 -13.07 8.29
CA ALA A 40 7.04 -13.19 9.57
C ALA A 40 7.40 -11.81 10.16
N TRP A 41 7.86 -10.88 9.33
CA TRP A 41 8.19 -9.53 9.75
C TRP A 41 6.95 -8.74 10.20
N VAL A 42 5.84 -8.85 9.45
CA VAL A 42 4.56 -8.20 9.80
C VAL A 42 3.98 -8.78 11.09
N ASP A 43 4.08 -10.10 11.31
CA ASP A 43 3.65 -10.74 12.55
C ASP A 43 4.48 -10.30 13.76
N GLU A 44 5.76 -9.98 13.56
CA GLU A 44 6.64 -9.43 14.60
C GLU A 44 6.29 -7.97 14.89
N LEU A 45 6.08 -7.15 13.86
CA LEU A 45 5.60 -5.77 14.01
C LEU A 45 4.27 -5.73 14.77
N GLU A 46 3.29 -6.55 14.39
CA GLU A 46 1.97 -6.60 15.02
C GLU A 46 2.07 -6.91 16.52
N ARG A 47 2.94 -7.86 16.90
CA ARG A 47 3.18 -8.20 18.32
C ARG A 47 3.90 -7.10 19.10
N ALA A 48 4.72 -6.30 18.44
CA ALA A 48 5.50 -5.24 19.07
C ALA A 48 4.76 -3.90 19.17
N LEU A 49 3.64 -3.71 18.46
CA LEU A 49 2.91 -2.46 18.47
C LEU A 49 2.35 -2.12 19.85
N PRO A 50 2.48 -0.85 20.29
CA PRO A 50 1.91 -0.41 21.56
C PRO A 50 0.36 -0.37 21.46
N PRO A 51 -0.37 -0.45 22.58
CA PRO A 51 -1.84 -0.43 22.59
C PRO A 51 -2.47 0.82 21.98
N ALA A 52 -1.71 1.93 21.86
CA ALA A 52 -2.16 3.16 21.20
C ALA A 52 -2.27 3.02 19.67
N LEU A 53 -1.70 1.96 19.09
CA LEU A 53 -1.71 1.68 17.65
C LEU A 53 -2.45 0.36 17.39
N ARG A 54 -3.23 0.32 16.32
CA ARG A 54 -3.86 -0.90 15.82
C ARG A 54 -3.43 -1.16 14.38
N LEU A 55 -2.75 -2.27 14.14
CA LEU A 55 -2.39 -2.69 12.78
C LEU A 55 -3.63 -3.20 12.03
N LEU A 56 -3.81 -2.71 10.80
CA LEU A 56 -4.83 -3.14 9.86
C LEU A 56 -4.13 -3.76 8.65
N ARG A 57 -4.36 -5.06 8.43
CA ARG A 57 -3.78 -5.82 7.31
C ARG A 57 -4.83 -6.65 6.61
N ASP A 58 -4.62 -6.89 5.32
CA ASP A 58 -5.53 -7.61 4.41
C ASP A 58 -6.13 -8.89 5.00
N LYS A 59 -5.30 -9.71 5.69
CA LYS A 59 -5.71 -10.96 6.37
C LYS A 59 -6.84 -10.80 7.41
N ASN A 60 -6.98 -9.62 8.02
CA ASN A 60 -7.91 -9.39 9.13
C ASN A 60 -9.21 -8.68 8.70
N GLU A 61 -9.21 -7.97 7.56
CA GLU A 61 -10.33 -7.09 7.16
C GLU A 61 -11.03 -7.55 5.87
N VAL A 62 -10.36 -8.30 4.98
CA VAL A 62 -11.03 -8.91 3.81
C VAL A 62 -11.65 -10.25 4.23
N ARG A 63 -12.89 -10.18 4.72
CA ARG A 63 -13.72 -11.38 4.95
C ARG A 63 -13.94 -12.12 3.62
N PRO A 64 -14.12 -13.45 3.61
CA PRO A 64 -14.59 -14.16 2.43
C PRO A 64 -15.87 -13.50 1.87
N GLY A 65 -15.81 -13.02 0.62
CA GLY A 65 -16.90 -12.26 -0.03
C GLY A 65 -16.79 -10.73 0.05
N GLY A 66 -15.77 -10.19 0.73
CA GLY A 66 -15.44 -8.76 0.72
C GLY A 66 -14.67 -8.33 -0.54
N TRP A 67 -14.82 -7.07 -0.94
CA TRP A 67 -14.10 -6.52 -2.09
C TRP A 67 -12.74 -5.98 -1.66
N ILE A 68 -11.66 -6.56 -2.20
CA ILE A 68 -10.29 -6.05 -2.03
C ILE A 68 -10.20 -4.56 -2.40
N SER A 69 -11.00 -4.12 -3.39
CA SER A 69 -11.06 -2.72 -3.81
C SER A 69 -11.49 -1.75 -2.70
N THR A 70 -12.29 -2.17 -1.71
CA THR A 70 -12.70 -1.31 -0.59
C THR A 70 -11.52 -1.07 0.35
N PHE A 71 -10.80 -2.13 0.72
CA PHE A 71 -9.59 -2.03 1.53
C PHE A 71 -8.52 -1.15 0.86
N MET A 72 -8.39 -1.26 -0.47
CA MET A 72 -7.50 -0.39 -1.25
C MET A 72 -7.88 1.10 -1.19
N GLN A 73 -9.18 1.41 -1.21
CA GLN A 73 -9.65 2.80 -1.05
C GLN A 73 -9.38 3.33 0.35
N ASP A 74 -9.48 2.48 1.37
CA ASP A 74 -9.21 2.83 2.75
C ASP A 74 -7.72 3.12 2.96
N ILE A 75 -6.82 2.26 2.44
CA ILE A 75 -5.37 2.51 2.44
C ILE A 75 -5.05 3.84 1.77
N GLY A 76 -5.62 4.12 0.60
CA GLY A 76 -5.37 5.39 -0.11
C GLY A 76 -5.79 6.63 0.68
N ARG A 77 -6.67 6.51 1.67
CA ARG A 77 -7.12 7.62 2.53
C ARG A 77 -6.44 7.64 3.89
N ALA A 78 -5.71 6.59 4.25
CA ALA A 78 -5.06 6.47 5.54
C ALA A 78 -3.95 7.52 5.71
N GLN A 79 -3.75 7.93 6.97
CA GLN A 79 -2.68 8.86 7.36
C GLN A 79 -1.43 8.13 7.85
N HIS A 80 -1.56 6.88 8.28
CA HIS A 80 -0.47 6.06 8.79
C HIS A 80 -0.45 4.73 8.03
N VAL A 81 0.50 4.58 7.10
CA VAL A 81 0.62 3.37 6.28
C VAL A 81 2.04 2.85 6.32
N VAL A 82 2.25 1.62 6.76
CA VAL A 82 3.52 0.91 6.62
C VAL A 82 3.54 0.25 5.24
N VAL A 83 4.57 0.52 4.44
CA VAL A 83 4.72 -0.08 3.10
C VAL A 83 5.94 -0.99 3.12
N VAL A 84 5.73 -2.31 3.08
CA VAL A 84 6.81 -3.30 3.11
C VAL A 84 7.19 -3.66 1.67
N LEU A 85 8.27 -3.04 1.20
CA LEU A 85 8.76 -3.13 -0.16
C LEU A 85 9.71 -4.33 -0.31
N SER A 86 9.26 -5.34 -1.05
CA SER A 86 10.07 -6.47 -1.54
C SER A 86 10.08 -6.52 -3.07
N THR A 87 10.90 -7.36 -3.68
CA THR A 87 10.80 -7.59 -5.13
C THR A 87 9.42 -8.12 -5.51
N LYS A 88 8.85 -9.00 -4.68
CA LYS A 88 7.48 -9.52 -4.88
C LYS A 88 6.42 -8.42 -4.79
N TYR A 89 6.61 -7.44 -3.91
CA TYR A 89 5.74 -6.26 -3.83
C TYR A 89 5.69 -5.51 -5.16
N LEU A 90 6.86 -5.19 -5.73
CA LEU A 90 6.93 -4.42 -6.98
C LEU A 90 6.46 -5.19 -8.21
N GLN A 91 6.33 -6.51 -8.13
CA GLN A 91 5.79 -7.36 -9.19
C GLN A 91 4.30 -7.72 -8.98
N SER A 92 3.69 -7.25 -7.88
CA SER A 92 2.29 -7.50 -7.56
C SER A 92 1.42 -6.35 -8.04
N GLN A 93 0.44 -6.64 -8.91
CA GLN A 93 -0.50 -5.63 -9.42
C GLN A 93 -1.30 -4.98 -8.29
N TYR A 94 -1.68 -5.75 -7.27
CA TYR A 94 -2.41 -5.23 -6.11
C TYR A 94 -1.56 -4.25 -5.32
N CYS A 95 -0.34 -4.63 -4.96
CA CYS A 95 0.59 -3.80 -4.19
C CYS A 95 0.96 -2.51 -4.95
N MET A 96 1.27 -2.62 -6.23
CA MET A 96 1.60 -1.45 -7.05
C MET A 96 0.42 -0.49 -7.21
N ARG A 97 -0.81 -1.01 -7.28
CA ARG A 97 -2.02 -0.17 -7.34
C ARG A 97 -2.28 0.55 -6.01
N GLU A 98 -2.02 -0.09 -4.87
CA GLU A 98 -2.06 0.58 -3.56
C GLU A 98 -1.02 1.70 -3.47
N LEU A 99 0.21 1.44 -3.89
CA LEU A 99 1.28 2.45 -3.90
C LEU A 99 0.92 3.65 -4.80
N LEU A 100 0.35 3.41 -5.99
CA LEU A 100 -0.13 4.49 -6.86
C LEU A 100 -1.31 5.25 -6.27
N TYR A 101 -2.23 4.60 -5.55
CA TYR A 101 -3.32 5.30 -4.88
C TYR A 101 -2.81 6.21 -3.77
N LEU A 102 -1.83 5.77 -2.98
CA LEU A 102 -1.17 6.62 -1.98
C LEU A 102 -0.47 7.81 -2.63
N HIS A 103 0.24 7.58 -3.74
CA HIS A 103 0.90 8.62 -4.52
C HIS A 103 -0.11 9.65 -5.07
N GLY A 104 -1.16 9.19 -5.75
CA GLY A 104 -2.18 10.07 -6.33
C GLY A 104 -2.96 10.86 -5.28
N ARG A 105 -3.19 10.28 -4.10
CA ARG A 105 -3.81 10.95 -2.94
C ARG A 105 -2.92 12.01 -2.30
N SER A 106 -1.62 11.86 -2.47
CA SER A 106 -0.62 12.86 -2.10
C SER A 106 -0.45 13.95 -3.16
N LEU A 107 -1.30 13.96 -4.21
CA LEU A 107 -1.26 14.91 -5.34
C LEU A 107 0.09 14.96 -6.06
N GLY A 108 0.85 13.86 -6.02
CA GLY A 108 2.21 13.83 -6.56
C GLY A 108 3.24 14.60 -5.73
N ASP A 109 2.88 15.06 -4.53
CA ASP A 109 3.80 15.71 -3.62
C ASP A 109 4.57 14.68 -2.78
N ARG A 110 5.90 14.76 -2.87
CA ARG A 110 6.80 13.86 -2.17
C ARG A 110 6.69 13.99 -0.66
N ALA A 111 6.58 15.21 -0.11
CA ALA A 111 6.56 15.42 1.33
C ALA A 111 5.26 14.88 1.94
N GLU A 112 4.13 15.10 1.27
CA GLU A 112 2.83 14.57 1.65
C GLU A 112 2.83 13.03 1.64
N LEU A 113 3.37 12.41 0.58
CA LEU A 113 3.47 10.95 0.52
C LEU A 113 4.35 10.42 1.65
N MET A 114 5.56 10.98 1.82
CA MET A 114 6.49 10.54 2.87
C MET A 114 5.97 10.79 4.28
N GLY A 115 5.10 11.79 4.48
CA GLY A 115 4.38 12.02 5.74
C GLY A 115 3.38 10.91 6.06
N ARG A 116 2.71 10.37 5.03
CA ARG A 116 1.70 9.30 5.18
C ARG A 116 2.29 7.91 5.33
N ILE A 117 3.42 7.64 4.66
CA ILE A 117 3.97 6.29 4.57
C ILE A 117 5.24 6.09 5.41
N VAL A 118 5.33 4.96 6.10
CA VAL A 118 6.56 4.42 6.71
C VAL A 118 7.02 3.24 5.85
N PRO A 119 7.85 3.49 4.84
CA PRO A 119 8.37 2.45 3.97
C PRO A 119 9.46 1.62 4.66
N VAL A 120 9.43 0.32 4.42
CA VAL A 120 10.37 -0.68 4.92
C VAL A 120 10.90 -1.46 3.73
N VAL A 121 12.21 -1.42 3.51
CA VAL A 121 12.83 -2.06 2.34
C VAL A 121 13.42 -3.40 2.75
N MET A 122 12.87 -4.48 2.19
CA MET A 122 13.34 -5.84 2.42
C MET A 122 14.68 -6.10 1.72
N GLU A 123 15.44 -7.08 2.20
CA GLU A 123 16.80 -7.39 1.73
C GLU A 123 16.86 -7.81 0.25
N ASP A 124 15.78 -8.39 -0.27
CA ASP A 124 15.68 -8.85 -1.66
C ASP A 124 15.44 -7.72 -2.67
N LEU A 125 15.20 -6.49 -2.21
CA LEU A 125 14.83 -5.37 -3.05
C LEU A 125 16.02 -4.45 -3.39
N MET A 126 16.33 -4.39 -4.69
CA MET A 126 17.36 -3.51 -5.25
C MET A 126 16.74 -2.26 -5.87
N ILE A 127 16.97 -1.09 -5.28
CA ILE A 127 16.48 0.23 -5.74
C ILE A 127 17.52 1.37 -5.60
N SER A 128 18.75 1.04 -5.21
CA SER A 128 19.80 2.01 -4.85
C SER A 128 20.25 2.90 -6.00
N ASP A 129 20.10 2.44 -7.22
CA ASP A 129 20.60 3.09 -8.44
C ASP A 129 19.55 3.03 -9.55
N GLY A 130 19.75 3.84 -10.58
CA GLY A 130 18.81 3.94 -11.69
C GLY A 130 18.65 2.64 -12.48
N MET A 131 19.70 1.83 -12.63
CA MET A 131 19.58 0.55 -13.33
C MET A 131 18.68 -0.41 -12.56
N SER A 132 18.90 -0.51 -11.25
CA SER A 132 18.07 -1.34 -10.36
C SER A 132 16.60 -0.93 -10.38
N ARG A 133 16.29 0.37 -10.38
CA ARG A 133 14.91 0.87 -10.48
C ARG A 133 14.30 0.61 -11.86
N LEU A 134 15.05 0.82 -12.94
CA LEU A 134 14.58 0.58 -14.30
C LEU A 134 14.28 -0.90 -14.57
N MET A 135 14.91 -1.86 -13.87
CA MET A 135 14.52 -3.27 -13.98
C MET A 135 13.05 -3.51 -13.58
N HIS A 136 12.55 -2.79 -12.57
CA HIS A 136 11.15 -2.89 -12.15
C HIS A 136 10.20 -2.20 -13.15
N VAL A 137 10.65 -1.11 -13.78
CA VAL A 137 9.91 -0.46 -14.89
C VAL A 137 9.78 -1.42 -16.07
N LEU A 138 10.89 -2.07 -16.47
CA LEU A 138 10.93 -3.03 -17.56
C LEU A 138 10.03 -4.23 -17.31
N HIS A 139 9.97 -4.74 -16.08
CA HIS A 139 9.04 -5.79 -15.71
C HIS A 139 7.58 -5.43 -16.06
N TRP A 140 7.12 -4.23 -15.69
CA TRP A 140 5.77 -3.78 -16.00
C TRP A 140 5.56 -3.47 -17.47
N GLN A 141 6.59 -2.96 -18.16
CA GLN A 141 6.56 -2.73 -19.60
C GLN A 141 6.35 -4.05 -20.36
N GLU A 142 7.10 -5.10 -20.01
CA GLU A 142 6.96 -6.43 -20.61
C GLU A 142 5.56 -7.02 -20.37
N LYS A 143 5.02 -6.87 -19.15
CA LYS A 143 3.65 -7.32 -18.81
C LYS A 143 2.58 -6.57 -19.60
N HIS A 144 2.71 -5.24 -19.67
CA HIS A 144 1.82 -4.38 -20.45
C HIS A 144 1.81 -4.81 -21.92
N ASP A 145 2.99 -4.96 -22.52
CA ASP A 145 3.10 -5.27 -23.95
C ASP A 145 2.57 -6.67 -24.28
N ALA A 146 2.82 -7.64 -23.40
CA ALA A 146 2.25 -8.98 -23.53
C ALA A 146 0.71 -8.97 -23.47
N LEU A 147 0.12 -8.27 -22.50
CA LEU A 147 -1.34 -8.16 -22.40
C LEU A 147 -1.93 -7.38 -23.56
N HIS A 148 -1.27 -6.30 -23.99
CA HIS A 148 -1.71 -5.46 -25.11
C HIS A 148 -1.73 -6.26 -26.41
N ALA A 149 -0.70 -7.07 -26.67
CA ALA A 149 -0.67 -7.97 -27.81
C ALA A 149 -1.83 -8.99 -27.79
N MET A 150 -2.13 -9.57 -26.62
CA MET A 150 -3.24 -10.52 -26.46
C MET A 150 -4.60 -9.85 -26.65
N ALA A 151 -4.81 -8.65 -26.09
CA ALA A 151 -6.03 -7.87 -26.25
C ALA A 151 -6.28 -7.51 -27.72
N ASN A 152 -5.23 -7.08 -28.44
CA ASN A 152 -5.32 -6.80 -29.87
C ASN A 152 -5.64 -8.05 -30.70
N LYS A 153 -5.05 -9.19 -30.35
CA LYS A 153 -5.33 -10.47 -31.02
C LYS A 153 -6.76 -10.97 -30.78
N ALA A 154 -7.30 -10.77 -29.57
CA ALA A 154 -8.68 -11.14 -29.24
C ALA A 154 -9.72 -10.22 -29.90
N GLY A 155 -9.32 -8.98 -30.23
CA GLY A 155 -10.19 -7.96 -30.82
C GLY A 155 -10.98 -7.17 -29.78
N ILE A 156 -11.33 -5.92 -30.12
CA ILE A 156 -11.98 -4.94 -29.23
C ILE A 156 -13.29 -5.46 -28.63
N ALA A 157 -14.03 -6.31 -29.35
CA ALA A 157 -15.29 -6.89 -28.87
C ALA A 157 -15.10 -7.97 -27.79
N ALA A 158 -13.93 -8.62 -27.73
CA ALA A 158 -13.61 -9.66 -26.76
C ALA A 158 -12.79 -9.14 -25.56
N ALA A 159 -12.03 -8.07 -25.76
CA ALA A 159 -11.33 -7.36 -24.69
C ALA A 159 -12.34 -6.54 -23.85
N GLY A 160 -12.93 -7.17 -22.84
CA GLY A 160 -13.83 -6.51 -21.90
C GLY A 160 -13.14 -5.42 -21.06
N GLY A 161 -13.93 -4.68 -20.27
CA GLY A 161 -13.44 -3.55 -19.47
C GLY A 161 -12.28 -3.88 -18.52
N ALA A 162 -12.30 -5.07 -17.91
CA ALA A 162 -11.26 -5.49 -16.95
C ALA A 162 -9.85 -5.54 -17.56
N ALA A 163 -9.71 -6.07 -18.79
CA ALA A 163 -8.41 -6.14 -19.46
C ALA A 163 -7.90 -4.73 -19.84
N ARG A 164 -8.82 -3.83 -20.20
CA ARG A 164 -8.48 -2.43 -20.46
C ARG A 164 -8.01 -1.71 -19.21
N ASP A 165 -8.70 -1.91 -18.09
CA ASP A 165 -8.33 -1.30 -16.82
C ASP A 165 -6.98 -1.82 -16.31
N GLU A 166 -6.68 -3.11 -16.54
CA GLU A 166 -5.38 -3.69 -16.25
C GLU A 166 -4.26 -3.10 -17.12
N LEU A 167 -4.50 -2.91 -18.42
CA LEU A 167 -3.55 -2.23 -19.31
C LEU A 167 -3.25 -0.79 -18.85
N LEU A 168 -4.29 -0.04 -18.48
CA LEU A 168 -4.12 1.32 -17.95
C LEU A 168 -3.31 1.30 -16.65
N ALA A 169 -3.63 0.41 -15.73
CA ALA A 169 -2.88 0.28 -14.47
C ALA A 169 -1.40 -0.07 -14.71
N MET A 170 -1.09 -1.02 -15.61
CA MET A 170 0.28 -1.37 -15.94
C MET A 170 1.04 -0.21 -16.58
N LYS A 171 0.38 0.57 -17.42
CA LYS A 171 0.96 1.79 -18.00
C LYS A 171 1.27 2.83 -16.93
N ASP A 172 0.38 3.03 -15.96
CA ASP A 172 0.64 3.91 -14.82
C ASP A 172 1.83 3.41 -13.98
N PHE A 173 1.96 2.08 -13.78
CA PHE A 173 3.13 1.51 -13.09
C PHE A 173 4.42 1.86 -13.84
N VAL A 174 4.46 1.67 -15.16
CA VAL A 174 5.63 2.04 -15.98
C VAL A 174 5.99 3.52 -15.81
N HIS A 175 5.01 4.42 -15.80
CA HIS A 175 5.26 5.86 -15.73
C HIS A 175 5.76 6.34 -14.35
N HIS A 176 5.33 5.72 -13.27
CA HIS A 176 5.58 6.25 -11.92
C HIS A 176 6.60 5.45 -11.10
N THR A 177 6.96 4.23 -11.50
CA THR A 177 7.79 3.34 -10.68
C THR A 177 9.18 3.94 -10.40
N ASP A 178 9.90 4.45 -11.40
CA ASP A 178 11.27 4.97 -11.16
C ASP A 178 11.27 6.17 -10.20
N GLU A 179 10.36 7.11 -10.39
CA GLU A 179 10.23 8.30 -9.55
C GLU A 179 9.87 7.93 -8.10
N LEU A 180 8.86 7.07 -7.91
CA LEU A 180 8.46 6.61 -6.59
C LEU A 180 9.59 5.88 -5.86
N LEU A 181 10.28 4.97 -6.56
CA LEU A 181 11.40 4.23 -5.98
C LEU A 181 12.61 5.14 -5.71
N SER A 182 12.81 6.19 -6.51
CA SER A 182 13.80 7.23 -6.26
C SER A 182 13.51 7.96 -4.94
N TRP A 183 12.27 8.40 -4.72
CA TRP A 183 11.87 9.04 -3.47
C TRP A 183 11.99 8.11 -2.27
N LEU A 184 11.63 6.83 -2.46
CA LEU A 184 11.75 5.78 -1.44
C LEU A 184 13.19 5.36 -1.17
N ASN A 185 14.14 5.64 -2.07
CA ASN A 185 15.55 5.39 -1.80
C ASN A 185 16.21 6.58 -1.10
N ASP A 186 15.67 7.79 -1.28
CA ASP A 186 16.22 9.05 -0.75
C ASP A 186 15.74 9.40 0.67
N VAL A 187 14.81 8.63 1.24
CA VAL A 187 14.48 8.71 2.67
C VAL A 187 15.24 7.61 3.41
N LEU A 188 15.76 7.91 4.61
CA LEU A 188 16.42 6.92 5.47
C LEU A 188 15.40 5.85 5.87
N MET A 189 15.40 4.74 5.11
CA MET A 189 14.45 3.65 5.31
C MET A 189 14.95 2.67 6.36
N PRO A 190 14.09 2.23 7.30
CA PRO A 190 14.32 1.02 8.05
C PRO A 190 14.55 -0.16 7.08
N ARG A 191 15.68 -0.84 7.21
CA ARG A 191 16.04 -2.02 6.42
C ARG A 191 16.24 -3.20 7.36
N PRO A 192 15.30 -4.17 7.39
CA PRO A 192 15.48 -5.38 8.19
C PRO A 192 16.70 -6.14 7.67
N ARG A 193 17.77 -6.21 8.46
CA ARG A 193 18.92 -7.09 8.19
C ARG A 193 18.80 -8.36 9.03
N LYS A 194 19.40 -9.46 8.56
CA LYS A 194 19.54 -10.68 9.38
C LYS A 194 20.20 -10.34 10.72
N GLY A 195 19.48 -10.58 11.82
CA GLY A 195 19.94 -10.29 13.19
C GLY A 195 19.59 -8.89 13.74
N ASP A 196 18.96 -8.02 12.93
CA ASP A 196 18.66 -6.62 13.29
C ASP A 196 17.17 -6.26 13.10
N GLY A 197 16.30 -7.26 12.97
CA GLY A 197 14.86 -7.06 12.76
C GLY A 197 14.19 -6.26 13.88
N GLN A 198 14.65 -6.44 15.11
CA GLN A 198 14.12 -5.77 16.29
C GLN A 198 14.42 -4.27 16.31
N SER A 199 15.56 -3.82 15.76
CA SER A 199 15.85 -2.38 15.65
C SER A 199 15.00 -1.72 14.56
N THR A 200 14.75 -2.43 13.46
CA THR A 200 13.90 -1.96 12.36
C THR A 200 12.45 -1.81 12.82
N ILE A 201 11.91 -2.78 13.55
CA ILE A 201 10.56 -2.70 14.14
C ILE A 201 10.47 -1.51 15.10
N GLN A 202 11.47 -1.34 15.97
CA GLN A 202 11.48 -0.21 16.89
C GLN A 202 11.53 1.14 16.15
N ALA A 203 12.31 1.26 15.07
CA ALA A 203 12.36 2.46 14.24
C ALA A 203 11.00 2.76 13.58
N VAL A 204 10.32 1.73 13.05
CA VAL A 204 8.97 1.87 12.49
C VAL A 204 7.98 2.36 13.54
N ILE A 205 7.98 1.76 14.74
CA ILE A 205 7.10 2.16 15.85
C ILE A 205 7.38 3.61 16.27
N THR A 206 8.65 3.99 16.43
CA THR A 206 9.03 5.36 16.78
C THR A 206 8.53 6.36 15.74
N LEU A 207 8.75 6.09 14.44
CA LEU A 207 8.28 6.96 13.36
C LEU A 207 6.75 7.09 13.34
N LEU A 208 6.02 6.00 13.59
CA LEU A 208 4.55 6.04 13.69
C LEU A 208 4.10 6.93 14.86
N LEU A 209 4.69 6.77 16.03
CA LEU A 209 4.36 7.57 17.22
C LEU A 209 4.72 9.05 17.04
N GLU A 210 5.82 9.36 16.38
CA GLU A 210 6.20 10.75 16.07
C GLU A 210 5.25 11.43 15.08
N ARG A 211 4.61 10.67 14.19
CA ARG A 211 3.66 11.19 13.20
C ARG A 211 2.26 11.38 13.77
N MET A 212 1.87 10.57 14.75
CA MET A 212 0.63 10.77 15.49
C MET A 212 0.57 12.11 16.23
N ASN A 213 1.72 12.66 16.63
CA ASN A 213 1.81 13.86 17.44
C ASN A 213 1.98 15.16 16.61
N ARG A 214 1.87 15.09 15.28
CA ARG A 214 1.95 16.24 14.36
C ARG A 214 0.57 16.57 13.81
#